data_AF-A0A497IBR2-F1
#
_entry.id   AF-A0A497IBR2-F1
#
_cell.length_a   1.000
_cell.length_b   1.000
_cell.length_c   1.000
_cell.angle_alpha   90.00
_cell.angle_beta   90.00
_cell.angle_gamma   90.00
#
_symmetry.space_group_name_H-M   'P 1'
#
loop_
_entity.id
_entity.type
_entity.pdbx_description
1 polymer ?
#
loop_
_entity_poly.entity_id
_entity_poly.type
_entity_poly.pdbx_seq_one_letter_code
_entity_poly.pdbx_strand_id
1 'polypeptide(L)'
;MQGKLDVHAHLPEGLVDKVDSYVVRGYYSSRTEFIADSLRRRLEELGGGQESEERPSPVELGKKKEKGAEHPQNSSRPPSANSNHRGDCQ
;
A
#
# COMPACT_ATOMS: atom_id res chain seq x y z
N MET A 1 0.36 -36.25 -0.05
CA MET A 1 -0.88 -35.55 -0.46
C MET A 1 -1.07 -34.39 0.49
N GLN A 2 -0.92 -33.15 0.02
CA GLN A 2 -1.08 -31.97 0.87
C GLN A 2 -2.58 -31.75 1.07
N GLY A 3 -3.06 -31.90 2.31
CA GLY A 3 -4.49 -31.83 2.62
C GLY A 3 -5.06 -30.43 2.34
N LYS A 4 -6.18 -30.37 1.63
CA LYS A 4 -6.93 -29.13 1.44
C LYS A 4 -7.57 -28.77 2.79
N LEU A 5 -7.11 -27.68 3.40
CA LEU A 5 -7.71 -27.12 4.60
C LEU A 5 -8.97 -26.36 4.20
N ASP A 6 -10.13 -26.85 4.64
CA ASP A 6 -11.40 -26.13 4.50
C ASP A 6 -11.71 -25.41 5.82
N VAL A 7 -11.99 -24.12 5.72
CA VAL A 7 -12.28 -23.24 6.87
C VAL A 7 -13.75 -22.83 6.80
N HIS A 8 -14.47 -23.03 7.89
CA HIS A 8 -15.85 -22.58 8.04
C HIS A 8 -15.90 -21.34 8.92
N ALA A 9 -16.59 -20.31 8.45
CA ALA A 9 -16.80 -19.06 9.18
C ALA A 9 -18.28 -18.68 9.18
N HIS A 10 -18.75 -18.16 10.30
CA HIS A 10 -20.09 -17.58 10.40
C HIS A 10 -20.00 -16.08 10.15
N LEU A 11 -20.80 -15.61 9.21
CA LEU A 11 -20.91 -14.19 8.85
C LEU A 11 -22.32 -13.69 9.13
N PRO A 12 -22.49 -12.41 9.48
CA PRO A 12 -23.82 -11.80 9.57
C PRO A 12 -24.56 -11.89 8.24
N GLU A 13 -25.86 -12.18 8.29
CA GLU A 13 -26.70 -12.38 7.11
C GLU A 13 -26.62 -11.21 6.12
N GLY A 14 -26.77 -9.97 6.60
CA GLY A 14 -26.68 -8.78 5.75
C GLY A 14 -25.31 -8.55 5.10
N LEU A 15 -24.24 -9.19 5.59
CA LEU A 15 -22.94 -9.20 4.90
C LEU A 15 -22.93 -10.25 3.79
N VAL A 16 -23.51 -11.43 4.03
CA VAL A 16 -23.65 -12.49 3.02
C VAL A 16 -24.48 -11.98 1.84
N ASP A 17 -25.60 -11.29 2.10
CA ASP A 17 -26.46 -10.73 1.06
C ASP A 17 -25.70 -9.74 0.15
N LYS A 18 -24.82 -8.93 0.74
CA LYS A 18 -23.97 -8.01 -0.04
C LYS A 18 -22.97 -8.76 -0.90
N VAL A 19 -22.33 -9.79 -0.35
CA VAL A 19 -21.40 -10.64 -1.13
C VAL A 19 -22.13 -11.31 -2.29
N ASP A 20 -23.33 -11.83 -2.05
CA ASP A 20 -24.16 -12.45 -3.09
C ASP A 20 -24.54 -11.49 -4.19
N SER A 21 -24.81 -10.23 -3.84
CA SER A 21 -25.09 -9.20 -4.85
C SER A 21 -23.94 -9.01 -5.83
N TYR A 22 -22.68 -9.17 -5.38
CA TYR A 22 -21.52 -9.06 -6.27
C TYR A 22 -21.36 -10.28 -7.18
N VAL A 23 -21.69 -11.47 -6.68
CA VAL A 23 -21.65 -12.72 -7.45
C VAL A 23 -22.74 -12.71 -8.52
N VAL A 24 -23.98 -12.37 -8.15
CA VAL A 24 -25.12 -12.32 -9.09
C VAL A 24 -24.90 -11.29 -10.20
N ARG A 25 -24.24 -10.18 -9.90
CA ARG A 25 -23.88 -9.14 -10.90
C ARG A 25 -22.69 -9.52 -11.77
N GLY A 26 -22.07 -10.67 -11.54
CA GLY A 26 -20.96 -11.18 -12.35
C GLY A 26 -19.60 -10.54 -12.04
N TYR A 27 -19.46 -9.82 -10.92
CA TYR A 27 -18.15 -9.30 -10.50
C TYR A 27 -17.22 -10.41 -9.98
N TYR A 28 -17.80 -11.49 -9.47
CA TYR A 28 -17.11 -12.68 -9.00
C TYR A 28 -17.89 -13.92 -9.41
N SER A 29 -17.18 -15.02 -9.64
CA SER A 29 -17.75 -16.31 -10.06
C SER A 29 -18.35 -17.08 -8.87
N SER A 30 -17.88 -16.81 -7.65
CA SER A 30 -18.37 -17.46 -6.43
C SER A 30 -18.09 -16.64 -5.16
N ARG A 31 -18.79 -16.99 -4.07
CA ARG A 31 -18.49 -16.45 -2.73
C ARG A 31 -17.05 -16.73 -2.30
N THR A 32 -16.56 -17.94 -2.57
CA THR A 32 -15.20 -18.35 -2.21
C THR A 32 -14.15 -17.51 -2.92
N GLU A 33 -14.36 -17.20 -4.19
CA GLU A 33 -13.47 -16.32 -4.95
C GLU A 33 -13.43 -14.91 -4.35
N PHE A 34 -14.61 -14.35 -4.03
CA PHE A 34 -14.70 -13.05 -3.36
C PHE A 34 -13.93 -13.03 -2.04
N ILE A 35 -14.13 -14.06 -1.19
CA ILE A 35 -13.46 -14.17 0.11
C ILE A 35 -11.94 -14.31 -0.08
N ALA A 36 -11.49 -15.15 -1.01
CA ALA A 36 -10.08 -15.36 -1.29
C ALA A 36 -9.40 -14.07 -1.77
N ASP A 37 -10.03 -13.33 -2.69
CA ASP A 37 -9.53 -12.04 -3.17
C ASP A 37 -9.47 -11.00 -2.05
N SER A 38 -10.52 -10.91 -1.22
CA SER A 38 -10.57 -10.01 -0.08
C SER A 38 -9.46 -10.30 0.95
N LEU A 39 -9.24 -11.57 1.27
CA LEU A 39 -8.17 -11.99 2.19
C LEU A 39 -6.80 -11.70 1.60
N ARG A 40 -6.57 -11.98 0.31
CA ARG A 40 -5.31 -11.67 -0.37
C ARG A 40 -4.99 -10.18 -0.28
N ARG A 41 -5.93 -9.30 -0.66
CA ARG A 41 -5.75 -7.84 -0.57
C ARG A 41 -5.45 -7.41 0.86
N ARG A 42 -6.13 -8.00 1.85
CA ARG A 42 -5.87 -7.69 3.25
C ARG A 42 -4.49 -8.12 3.71
N LEU A 43 -3.99 -9.27 3.24
CA LEU A 43 -2.64 -9.72 3.53
C LEU A 43 -1.59 -8.83 2.83
N GLU A 44 -1.86 -8.38 1.61
CA GLU A 44 -1.02 -7.41 0.89
C GLU A 44 -0.96 -6.06 1.62
N GLU A 45 -2.09 -5.55 2.13
CA GLU A 45 -2.13 -4.33 2.95
C GLU A 45 -1.32 -4.49 4.25
N LEU A 46 -1.40 -5.65 4.89
CA LEU A 46 -0.67 -5.93 6.14
C LEU A 46 0.81 -6.21 5.90
N GLY A 47 1.18 -6.81 4.76
CA GLY A 47 2.55 -7.13 4.37
C GLY A 47 3.30 -5.99 3.67
N GLY A 48 2.59 -5.11 2.96
CA GLY A 48 3.13 -3.97 2.21
C GLY A 48 3.53 -2.77 3.07
N GLY A 49 3.42 -2.86 4.39
CA GLY A 49 3.94 -1.89 5.35
C GLY A 49 5.41 -2.10 5.75
N GLN A 50 6.12 -3.04 5.11
CA GLN A 50 7.55 -3.31 5.34
C GLN A 50 8.45 -3.03 4.11
N GLU A 51 7.97 -2.27 3.12
CA GLU A 51 8.85 -1.73 2.07
C GLU A 51 9.15 -0.25 2.37
N SER A 52 9.83 -0.01 3.49
CA SER A 52 10.65 1.18 3.69
C SER A 52 12.07 0.69 3.93
N GLU A 53 12.97 1.03 2.99
CA GLU A 53 14.39 0.64 2.93
C GLU A 53 14.57 -0.83 2.49
N GLU A 54 15.17 -1.18 1.35
CA GLU A 54 16.39 -0.67 0.76
C GLU A 54 16.40 -1.14 -0.71
N ARG A 55 16.49 -0.21 -1.66
CA ARG A 55 16.73 -0.53 -3.07
C ARG A 55 18.23 -0.48 -3.29
N PRO A 56 18.99 -1.60 -3.32
CA PRO A 56 20.33 -1.52 -3.86
C PRO A 56 20.22 -1.37 -5.37
N SER A 57 20.45 -0.15 -5.86
CA SER A 57 20.73 0.08 -7.27
C SER A 57 21.96 -0.72 -7.70
N PRO A 58 22.00 -1.30 -8.91
CA PRO A 58 23.08 -2.19 -9.31
C PRO A 58 24.38 -1.43 -9.56
N VAL A 59 25.45 -1.87 -8.89
CA VAL A 59 26.88 -1.83 -9.29
C VAL A 59 27.41 -0.56 -9.98
N GLU A 60 28.26 0.19 -9.28
CA GLU A 60 29.39 0.91 -9.90
C GLU A 60 30.63 0.73 -9.01
N LEU A 61 31.50 -0.18 -9.46
CA LEU A 61 32.69 -0.63 -8.78
C LEU A 61 33.87 0.29 -9.17
N GLY A 62 34.11 1.31 -8.35
CA GLY A 62 35.42 1.90 -8.10
C GLY A 62 35.99 2.90 -9.13
N LYS A 63 36.40 4.08 -8.61
CA LYS A 63 37.80 4.57 -8.65
C LYS A 63 37.96 5.95 -7.99
N LYS A 64 38.75 5.94 -6.90
CA LYS A 64 39.86 6.87 -6.57
C LYS A 64 39.63 8.42 -6.54
N LYS A 65 39.79 8.96 -5.32
CA LYS A 65 40.93 9.79 -4.85
C LYS A 65 40.75 11.33 -4.75
N GLU A 66 41.00 11.78 -3.52
CA GLU A 66 41.63 13.04 -3.05
C GLU A 66 40.85 14.38 -2.93
N LYS A 67 40.82 14.80 -1.65
CA LYS A 67 41.23 16.11 -1.06
C LYS A 67 40.27 17.31 -1.05
N GLY A 68 40.17 17.85 0.18
CA GLY A 68 39.87 19.24 0.55
C GLY A 68 38.37 19.51 0.71
N ALA A 69 37.87 20.29 1.67
CA ALA A 69 38.38 20.97 2.86
C ALA A 69 37.10 21.54 3.57
N GLU A 70 37.08 21.53 4.91
CA GLU A 70 36.39 22.47 5.83
C GLU A 70 34.88 22.79 5.63
N HIS A 71 33.97 22.26 6.46
CA HIS A 71 33.38 22.79 7.72
C HIS A 71 31.94 23.34 7.51
N PRO A 72 30.99 23.13 8.44
CA PRO A 72 29.55 23.14 8.19
C PRO A 72 28.89 24.48 8.48
N GLN A 73 27.79 24.79 7.79
CA GLN A 73 26.87 25.86 8.21
C GLN A 73 25.41 25.38 8.15
N ASN A 74 24.89 25.15 9.35
CA ASN A 74 23.48 25.25 9.71
C ASN A 74 22.92 26.61 9.28
N SER A 75 21.85 26.64 8.48
CA SER A 75 20.78 27.63 8.63
C SER A 75 19.55 27.32 7.76
N SER A 76 18.46 26.98 8.45
CA SER A 76 17.15 27.66 8.39
C SER A 76 16.45 27.82 7.02
N ARG A 77 15.29 27.15 6.82
CA ARG A 77 13.93 27.75 6.81
C ARG A 77 12.85 26.74 6.32
N PRO A 78 11.65 26.68 6.93
CA PRO A 78 10.56 25.76 6.56
C PRO A 78 9.80 26.17 5.28
N PRO A 79 8.99 25.25 4.67
CA PRO A 79 8.30 25.50 3.42
C PRO A 79 7.11 26.46 3.56
N SER A 80 7.02 27.45 2.67
CA SER A 80 5.83 28.30 2.52
C SER A 80 4.67 27.50 1.93
N ALA A 81 3.62 27.30 2.74
CA ALA A 81 2.29 26.97 2.26
C ALA A 81 1.68 28.21 1.60
N ASN A 82 1.33 28.14 0.32
CA ASN A 82 0.47 29.15 -0.32
C ASN A 82 -0.93 28.55 -0.49
N SER A 83 -1.85 29.03 0.33
CA SER A 83 -3.27 28.65 0.34
C SER A 83 -4.01 29.29 -0.84
N ASN A 84 -4.74 28.47 -1.59
CA ASN A 84 -5.69 28.88 -2.62
C ASN A 84 -6.68 29.92 -2.07
N HIS A 85 -6.67 31.11 -2.68
CA HIS A 85 -7.63 32.18 -2.44
C HIS A 85 -8.97 31.79 -3.08
N ARG A 86 -9.96 31.46 -2.23
CA ARG A 86 -11.36 31.30 -2.60
C ARG A 86 -11.95 32.66 -2.95
N GLY A 87 -12.70 32.70 -4.05
CA GLY A 87 -13.38 33.87 -4.57
C GLY A 87 -14.37 34.48 -3.59
N ASP A 88 -14.35 35.81 -3.59
CA ASP A 88 -15.31 36.67 -2.90
C ASP A 88 -16.58 36.77 -3.76
N CYS A 89 -17.73 36.47 -3.16
CA CYS A 89 -19.05 36.77 -3.67
C CYS A 89 -19.58 37.97 -2.90
N GLN A 90 -19.75 39.11 -3.56
CA GLN A 90 -20.82 40.09 -3.33
C GLN A 90 -20.86 41.13 -4.45
#